data_AF-A0A3N4ARD7-F1
#
_entry.id   AF-A0A3N4ARD7-F1
#
_cell.length_a   1.000
_cell.length_b   1.000
_cell.length_c   1.000
_cell.angle_alpha   90.00
_cell.angle_beta   90.00
_cell.angle_gamma   90.00
#
_symmetry.space_group_name_H-M   'P 1'
#
loop_
_entity.id
_entity.type
_entity.pdbx_description
1 polymer ?
#
loop_
_entity_poly.entity_id
_entity_poly.type
_entity_poly.pdbx_seq_one_letter_code
_entity_poly.pdbx_strand_id
1 'polypeptide(L)'
;MPLYTRNVFIDTEPFVKAGLDFSSKTIESFKGLCGDGELKHITSTIVVKEVQRKISEQIREAVSGVADFRRKAKTLKNSNNQVVKNLFEELDQKLIEDEALHVFGDFLSASRTKIVDLKKVDANEVMDMYFERKPPFINEKKKNEFRDAFSLLAINSAIPDGDKIYVISADADHIAYCEENPKFISVDSLSKFLDLYNAHADNRTQFIKEFLDEQVDEIKQEIKSQIEAAEAYNDSAWEHSEVDSFSIEDVEDFEPEIVFIDDEECQIVFDVNVNYVVSVTGPDYANGTYDKEDGVTYTFDDATRVENGDREFSVEVYLSYEAGGGCFVNKDMQIIVKDLSGGIDFCVEENSSDYYY
;
A
#
# COMPACT_ATOMS: atom_id res chain seq x y z
N MET A 1 11.89 6.43 21.50
CA MET A 1 13.10 5.69 21.93
C MET A 1 14.27 6.10 21.02
N PRO A 2 15.54 6.03 21.46
CA PRO A 2 16.65 6.30 20.56
C PRO A 2 16.73 5.27 19.43
N LEU A 3 17.10 5.71 18.22
CA LEU A 3 17.44 4.83 17.10
C LEU A 3 18.57 3.89 17.50
N TYR A 4 18.39 2.58 17.32
CA TYR A 4 19.40 1.57 17.65
C TYR A 4 20.54 1.50 16.62
N THR A 5 20.27 1.91 15.38
CA THR A 5 21.20 1.87 14.25
C THR A 5 20.71 2.81 13.14
N ARG A 6 21.57 3.08 12.16
CA ARG A 6 21.24 3.81 10.93
C ARG A 6 21.18 2.90 9.70
N ASN A 7 21.50 1.62 9.86
CA ASN A 7 21.42 0.64 8.77
C ASN A 7 19.97 0.23 8.59
N VAL A 8 19.49 0.26 7.35
CA VAL A 8 18.11 -0.08 7.00
C VAL A 8 18.12 -1.04 5.81
N PHE A 9 17.37 -2.13 5.92
CA PHE A 9 17.03 -3.04 4.85
C PHE A 9 15.52 -2.98 4.64
N ILE A 10 15.10 -2.71 3.42
CA ILE A 10 13.69 -2.72 3.02
C ILE A 10 13.47 -3.97 2.17
N ASP A 11 12.51 -4.80 2.58
CA ASP A 11 12.10 -5.95 1.80
C ASP A 11 11.32 -5.52 0.54
N THR A 12 10.99 -6.46 -0.34
CA THR A 12 10.15 -6.20 -1.52
C THR A 12 8.72 -5.80 -1.13
N GLU A 13 8.14 -6.41 -0.10
CA GLU A 13 6.73 -6.23 0.28
C GLU A 13 6.35 -4.75 0.52
N PRO A 14 7.12 -3.95 1.29
CA PRO A 14 6.83 -2.53 1.47
C PRO A 14 6.79 -1.71 0.17
N PHE A 15 7.64 -2.02 -0.82
CA PHE A 15 7.62 -1.34 -2.12
C PHE A 15 6.34 -1.67 -2.90
N VAL A 16 5.87 -2.92 -2.79
CA VAL A 16 4.63 -3.36 -3.45
C VAL A 16 3.41 -2.74 -2.74
N LYS A 17 3.36 -2.70 -1.40
CA LYS A 17 2.30 -2.02 -0.65
C LYS A 17 2.22 -0.53 -0.98
N ALA A 18 3.36 0.12 -1.21
CA ALA A 18 3.43 1.51 -1.67
C ALA A 18 3.07 1.70 -3.16
N GLY A 19 2.48 0.69 -3.82
CA GLY A 19 2.08 0.75 -5.23
C GLY A 19 3.24 0.86 -6.22
N LEU A 20 4.47 0.60 -5.77
CA LEU A 20 5.72 0.87 -6.50
C LEU A 20 5.89 2.35 -6.90
N ASP A 21 5.25 3.27 -6.16
CA ASP A 21 5.38 4.70 -6.36
C ASP A 21 6.63 5.25 -5.66
N PHE A 22 7.75 5.22 -6.39
CA PHE A 22 9.03 5.78 -5.94
C PHE A 22 9.05 7.32 -5.86
N SER A 23 7.96 7.98 -6.26
CA SER A 23 7.76 9.43 -6.13
C SER A 23 6.91 9.80 -4.91
N SER A 24 6.37 8.80 -4.19
CA SER A 24 5.68 9.03 -2.92
C SER A 24 6.59 9.70 -1.90
N LYS A 25 6.05 10.64 -1.12
CA LYS A 25 6.86 11.40 -0.15
C LYS A 25 7.55 10.49 0.87
N THR A 26 6.92 9.38 1.28
CA THR A 26 7.55 8.39 2.17
C THR A 26 8.87 7.88 1.58
N ILE A 27 8.88 7.47 0.30
CA ILE A 27 10.10 7.03 -0.38
C ILE A 27 11.06 8.19 -0.61
N GLU A 28 10.56 9.38 -0.96
CA GLU A 28 11.41 10.57 -1.16
C GLU A 28 12.12 11.02 0.12
N SER A 29 11.42 11.00 1.26
CA SER A 29 11.95 11.31 2.58
C SER A 29 13.07 10.34 2.95
N PHE A 30 12.81 9.03 2.80
CA PHE A 30 13.85 8.00 3.01
C PHE A 30 15.05 8.16 2.07
N LYS A 31 14.80 8.44 0.78
CA LYS A 31 15.82 8.71 -0.25
C LYS A 31 16.70 9.91 0.16
N GLY A 32 16.08 11.01 0.62
CA GLY A 32 16.77 12.21 1.10
C GLY A 32 17.67 11.92 2.29
N LEU A 33 17.12 11.28 3.34
CA LEU A 33 17.87 10.89 4.53
C LEU A 33 19.06 9.97 4.23
N CYS A 34 18.92 9.07 3.27
CA CYS A 34 20.03 8.24 2.80
C CYS A 34 21.08 9.05 2.02
N GLY A 35 20.63 9.97 1.14
CA GLY A 35 21.50 10.84 0.35
C GLY A 35 22.37 11.76 1.21
N ASP A 36 21.80 12.26 2.30
CA ASP A 36 22.48 13.10 3.30
C ASP A 36 23.39 12.29 4.25
N GLY A 37 23.28 10.96 4.22
CA GLY A 37 24.08 10.05 5.04
C GLY A 37 23.57 9.86 6.46
N GLU A 38 22.35 10.32 6.76
CA GLU A 38 21.68 10.06 8.03
C GLU A 38 21.25 8.60 8.16
N LEU A 39 20.86 7.99 7.04
CA LEU A 39 20.53 6.56 6.93
C LEU A 39 21.46 5.83 5.95
N LYS A 40 21.60 4.53 6.14
CA LYS A 40 22.39 3.64 5.27
C LYS A 40 21.49 2.52 4.76
N HIS A 41 21.01 2.68 3.54
CA HIS A 41 20.23 1.64 2.87
C HIS A 41 21.13 0.50 2.38
N ILE A 42 20.83 -0.73 2.80
CA ILE A 42 21.55 -1.95 2.44
C ILE A 42 20.51 -2.94 1.94
N THR A 43 20.67 -3.45 0.72
CA THR A 43 19.73 -4.40 0.10
C THR A 43 20.48 -5.52 -0.62
N SER A 44 19.79 -6.60 -0.98
CA SER A 44 20.37 -7.73 -1.70
C SER A 44 20.10 -7.66 -3.20
N THR A 45 20.96 -8.29 -4.01
CA THR A 45 20.70 -8.47 -5.44
C THR A 45 19.40 -9.25 -5.74
N ILE A 46 18.88 -10.01 -4.78
CA ILE A 46 17.61 -10.75 -4.92
C ILE A 46 16.44 -9.78 -4.83
N VAL A 47 16.40 -8.91 -3.80
CA VAL A 47 15.33 -7.92 -3.61
C VAL A 47 15.30 -6.94 -4.78
N VAL A 48 16.47 -6.45 -5.23
CA VAL A 48 16.55 -5.57 -6.41
C VAL A 48 15.89 -6.22 -7.63
N LYS A 49 16.20 -7.48 -7.93
CA LYS A 49 15.59 -8.20 -9.06
C LYS A 49 14.11 -8.47 -8.86
N GLU A 50 13.67 -8.63 -7.61
CA GLU A 50 12.26 -8.82 -7.31
C GLU A 50 11.45 -7.58 -7.59
N VAL A 51 11.91 -6.43 -7.09
CA VAL A 51 11.26 -5.14 -7.30
C VAL A 51 11.21 -4.83 -8.79
N GLN A 52 12.32 -5.05 -9.53
CA GLN A 52 12.32 -4.92 -10.99
C GLN A 52 11.28 -5.81 -11.67
N ARG A 53 11.17 -7.08 -11.28
CA ARG A 53 10.15 -8.00 -11.81
C ARG A 53 8.74 -7.49 -11.48
N LYS A 54 8.50 -6.99 -10.27
CA LYS A 54 7.20 -6.48 -9.83
C LYS A 54 6.79 -5.23 -10.59
N ILE A 55 7.71 -4.31 -10.85
CA ILE A 55 7.52 -3.15 -11.75
C ILE A 55 7.08 -3.63 -13.14
N SER A 56 7.81 -4.56 -13.75
CA SER A 56 7.46 -5.11 -15.06
C SER A 56 6.09 -5.82 -15.09
N GLU A 57 5.74 -6.54 -14.02
CA GLU A 57 4.44 -7.21 -13.87
C GLU A 57 3.29 -6.19 -13.80
N GLN A 58 3.40 -5.18 -12.94
CA GLN A 58 2.39 -4.14 -12.76
C GLN A 58 2.18 -3.31 -14.03
N ILE A 59 3.26 -2.94 -14.73
CA ILE A 59 3.16 -2.17 -15.99
C ILE A 59 2.47 -3.00 -17.08
N ARG A 60 2.76 -4.30 -17.17
CA ARG A 60 2.09 -5.19 -18.13
C ARG A 60 0.60 -5.29 -17.84
N GLU A 61 0.23 -5.40 -16.57
CA GLU A 61 -1.16 -5.43 -16.13
C GLU A 61 -1.89 -4.12 -16.46
N ALA A 62 -1.28 -2.98 -16.13
CA ALA A 62 -1.82 -1.66 -16.44
C ALA A 62 -2.01 -1.44 -17.96
N VAL A 63 -1.01 -1.79 -18.78
CA VAL A 63 -1.11 -1.70 -20.25
C VAL A 63 -2.19 -2.62 -20.81
N SER A 64 -2.33 -3.83 -20.25
CA SER A 64 -3.41 -4.75 -20.62
C SER A 64 -4.79 -4.19 -20.25
N GLY A 65 -4.93 -3.59 -19.08
CA GLY A 65 -6.15 -2.90 -18.64
C GLY A 65 -6.55 -1.77 -19.59
N VAL A 66 -5.58 -0.95 -20.01
CA VAL A 66 -5.81 0.12 -21.00
C VAL A 66 -6.23 -0.46 -22.36
N ALA A 67 -5.60 -1.55 -22.82
CA ALA A 67 -5.98 -2.21 -24.06
C ALA A 67 -7.42 -2.76 -24.02
N ASP A 68 -7.83 -3.31 -22.88
CA ASP A 68 -9.17 -3.82 -22.65
C ASP A 68 -10.22 -2.71 -22.57
N PHE A 69 -9.90 -1.61 -21.89
CA PHE A 69 -10.72 -0.40 -21.90
C PHE A 69 -10.94 0.09 -23.35
N ARG A 70 -9.88 0.22 -24.15
CA ARG A 70 -9.96 0.63 -25.56
C ARG A 70 -10.82 -0.32 -26.40
N ARG A 71 -10.78 -1.62 -26.11
CA ARG A 71 -11.61 -2.63 -26.79
C ARG A 71 -13.09 -2.45 -26.48
N LYS A 72 -13.44 -2.14 -25.23
CA LYS A 72 -14.83 -1.92 -24.78
C LYS A 72 -15.37 -0.55 -25.22
N ALA A 73 -14.54 0.49 -25.18
CA ALA A 73 -14.92 1.88 -25.46
C ALA A 73 -14.81 2.31 -26.94
N LYS A 74 -14.89 1.38 -27.90
CA LYS A 74 -14.67 1.65 -29.34
C LYS A 74 -15.53 2.80 -29.90
N THR A 75 -16.73 2.99 -29.35
CA THR A 75 -17.65 4.08 -29.73
C THR A 75 -17.05 5.47 -29.49
N LEU A 76 -16.17 5.60 -28.48
CA LEU A 76 -15.51 6.86 -28.13
C LEU A 76 -14.32 7.20 -29.04
N LYS A 77 -13.81 6.24 -29.82
CA LYS A 77 -12.62 6.41 -30.68
C LYS A 77 -12.75 7.55 -31.69
N ASN A 78 -13.96 7.79 -32.20
CA ASN A 78 -14.25 8.84 -33.19
C ASN A 78 -14.68 10.17 -32.54
N SER A 79 -14.56 10.30 -31.22
CA SER A 79 -14.87 11.55 -30.54
C SER A 79 -14.01 12.68 -31.07
N ASN A 80 -14.62 13.85 -31.27
CA ASN A 80 -13.88 15.07 -31.62
C ASN A 80 -13.17 15.70 -30.41
N ASN A 81 -13.41 15.19 -29.21
CA ASN A 81 -12.72 15.63 -27.99
C ASN A 81 -11.29 15.07 -27.96
N GLN A 82 -10.29 15.96 -27.86
CA GLN A 82 -8.88 15.59 -27.85
C GLN A 82 -8.51 14.68 -26.67
N VAL A 83 -9.08 14.93 -25.48
CA VAL A 83 -8.83 14.10 -24.29
C VAL A 83 -9.25 12.66 -24.57
N VAL A 84 -10.42 12.49 -25.19
CA VAL A 84 -10.96 11.17 -25.54
C VAL A 84 -10.10 10.50 -26.62
N LYS A 85 -9.60 11.25 -27.61
CA LYS A 85 -8.70 10.69 -28.64
C LYS A 85 -7.39 10.16 -28.03
N ASN A 86 -6.80 10.90 -27.09
CA ASN A 86 -5.54 10.53 -26.45
C ASN A 86 -5.66 9.19 -25.69
N LEU A 87 -6.84 8.86 -25.16
CA LEU A 87 -7.08 7.58 -24.48
C LEU A 87 -6.89 6.36 -25.41
N PHE A 88 -6.88 6.53 -26.74
CA PHE A 88 -6.71 5.46 -27.73
C PHE A 88 -5.33 5.43 -28.40
N GLU A 89 -4.38 6.28 -28.00
CA GLU A 89 -3.01 6.29 -28.55
C GLU A 89 -2.20 5.08 -28.08
N GLU A 90 -1.52 4.36 -28.97
CA GLU A 90 -0.75 3.17 -28.57
C GLU A 90 0.28 3.49 -27.48
N LEU A 91 0.28 2.68 -26.42
CA LEU A 91 1.27 2.77 -25.35
C LEU A 91 2.46 1.90 -25.74
N ASP A 92 3.66 2.49 -25.74
CA ASP A 92 4.88 1.70 -25.84
C ASP A 92 5.18 1.10 -24.47
N GLN A 93 4.72 -0.12 -24.25
CA GLN A 93 4.92 -0.85 -22.99
C GLN A 93 6.40 -0.89 -22.61
N LYS A 94 7.30 -1.06 -23.58
CA LYS A 94 8.72 -1.20 -23.29
C LYS A 94 9.32 0.12 -22.84
N LEU A 95 8.94 1.22 -23.49
CA LEU A 95 9.38 2.55 -23.06
C LEU A 95 8.94 2.86 -21.63
N ILE A 96 7.66 2.60 -21.31
CA ILE A 96 7.10 2.82 -19.96
C ILE A 96 7.80 1.93 -18.92
N GLU A 97 8.07 0.66 -19.27
CA GLU A 97 8.82 -0.26 -18.41
C GLU A 97 10.26 0.24 -18.16
N ASP A 98 10.97 0.65 -19.21
CA ASP A 98 12.33 1.19 -19.11
C ASP A 98 12.37 2.48 -18.26
N GLU A 99 11.38 3.37 -18.40
CA GLU A 99 11.24 4.59 -17.58
C GLU A 99 11.01 4.28 -16.09
N ALA A 100 10.08 3.38 -15.77
CA ALA A 100 9.82 3.01 -14.38
C ALA A 100 11.02 2.30 -13.72
N LEU A 101 11.70 1.40 -14.46
CA LEU A 101 12.93 0.78 -14.00
C LEU A 101 14.06 1.80 -13.81
N HIS A 102 14.10 2.86 -14.61
CA HIS A 102 15.04 3.96 -14.44
C HIS A 102 14.78 4.73 -13.15
N VAL A 103 13.53 5.06 -12.83
CA VAL A 103 13.15 5.73 -11.57
C VAL A 103 13.58 4.88 -10.36
N PHE A 104 13.38 3.57 -10.40
CA PHE A 104 13.87 2.69 -9.33
C PHE A 104 15.40 2.67 -9.24
N GLY A 105 16.10 2.66 -10.38
CA GLY A 105 17.55 2.79 -10.42
C GLY A 105 18.07 4.10 -9.82
N ASP A 106 17.38 5.21 -10.10
CA ASP A 106 17.68 6.52 -9.55
C ASP A 106 17.46 6.57 -8.05
N PHE A 107 16.38 5.97 -7.55
CA PHE A 107 16.16 5.78 -6.11
C PHE A 107 17.34 5.07 -5.43
N LEU A 108 17.79 3.93 -5.98
CA LEU A 108 18.91 3.18 -5.42
C LEU A 108 20.21 4.00 -5.42
N SER A 109 20.47 4.72 -6.51
CA SER A 109 21.65 5.58 -6.70
C SER A 109 21.65 6.78 -5.76
N ALA A 110 20.56 7.54 -5.72
CA ALA A 110 20.38 8.71 -4.86
C ALA A 110 20.49 8.35 -3.36
N SER A 111 19.95 7.19 -2.99
CA SER A 111 20.03 6.64 -1.63
C SER A 111 21.41 6.05 -1.29
N ARG A 112 22.38 6.09 -2.22
CA ARG A 112 23.72 5.48 -2.08
C ARG A 112 23.65 4.03 -1.59
N THR A 113 22.68 3.28 -2.12
CA THR A 113 22.31 1.97 -1.61
C THR A 113 23.47 0.99 -1.75
N LYS A 114 23.81 0.29 -0.66
CA LYS A 114 24.77 -0.81 -0.69
C LYS A 114 24.07 -2.09 -1.12
N ILE A 115 24.25 -2.49 -2.38
CA ILE A 115 23.71 -3.74 -2.91
C ILE A 115 24.69 -4.89 -2.62
N VAL A 116 24.23 -5.90 -1.88
CA VAL A 116 25.03 -7.07 -1.49
C VAL A 116 24.74 -8.26 -2.39
N ASP A 117 25.79 -8.93 -2.83
CA ASP A 117 25.68 -10.16 -3.62
C ASP A 117 25.70 -11.40 -2.71
N LEU A 118 25.46 -12.56 -3.31
CA LEU A 118 25.35 -13.83 -2.58
C LEU A 118 26.71 -14.51 -2.36
N LYS A 119 27.85 -13.90 -2.73
CA LYS A 119 29.15 -14.59 -2.72
C LYS A 119 29.61 -15.01 -1.33
N LYS A 120 29.12 -14.32 -0.30
CA LYS A 120 29.42 -14.59 1.11
C LYS A 120 28.36 -15.43 1.83
N VAL A 121 27.32 -15.87 1.12
CA VAL A 121 26.25 -16.69 1.70
C VAL A 121 26.65 -18.16 1.60
N ASP A 122 26.59 -18.88 2.71
CA ASP A 122 26.77 -20.33 2.72
C ASP A 122 25.46 -21.02 2.32
N ALA A 123 25.48 -21.73 1.19
CA ALA A 123 24.32 -22.48 0.73
C ALA A 123 23.97 -23.64 1.67
N ASN A 124 24.94 -24.20 2.40
CA ASN A 124 24.65 -25.25 3.38
C ASN A 124 23.86 -24.69 4.56
N GLU A 125 24.16 -23.47 5.00
CA GLU A 125 23.39 -22.78 6.06
C GLU A 125 21.92 -22.62 5.65
N VAL A 126 21.64 -22.21 4.40
CA VAL A 126 20.27 -22.11 3.88
C VAL A 126 19.58 -23.48 3.88
N MET A 127 20.29 -24.54 3.48
CA MET A 127 19.73 -25.89 3.47
C MET A 127 19.46 -26.41 4.89
N ASP A 128 20.36 -26.12 5.83
CA ASP A 128 20.18 -26.48 7.25
C ASP A 128 18.98 -25.74 7.83
N MET A 129 18.84 -24.43 7.56
CA MET A 129 17.64 -23.67 7.96
C MET A 129 16.35 -24.29 7.40
N TYR A 130 16.36 -24.73 6.14
CA TYR A 130 15.22 -25.39 5.51
C TYR A 130 14.87 -26.74 6.18
N PHE A 131 15.87 -27.61 6.39
CA PHE A 131 15.62 -28.93 7.00
C PHE A 131 15.24 -28.84 8.48
N GLU A 132 15.77 -27.83 9.20
CA GLU A 132 15.48 -27.58 10.60
C GLU A 132 14.22 -26.72 10.81
N ARG A 133 13.57 -26.25 9.73
CA ARG A 133 12.38 -25.36 9.75
C ARG A 133 12.61 -24.08 10.54
N LYS A 134 13.81 -23.50 10.41
CA LYS A 134 14.15 -22.19 10.97
C LYS A 134 13.61 -21.08 10.08
N PRO A 135 13.24 -19.90 10.64
CA PRO A 135 12.85 -18.75 9.83
C PRO A 135 13.87 -18.47 8.73
N PRO A 136 13.45 -18.22 7.47
CA PRO A 136 12.08 -17.99 7.02
C PRO A 136 11.29 -19.25 6.57
N PHE A 137 11.74 -20.48 6.88
CA PHE A 137 11.12 -21.75 6.45
C PHE A 137 10.08 -22.32 7.42
N ILE A 138 9.30 -21.46 8.07
CA ILE A 138 8.31 -21.90 9.08
C ILE A 138 7.07 -22.49 8.39
N ASN A 139 6.78 -22.07 7.15
CA ASN A 139 5.52 -22.35 6.46
C ASN A 139 5.74 -23.09 5.13
N GLU A 140 5.58 -24.42 5.11
CA GLU A 140 5.88 -25.35 3.99
C GLU A 140 5.28 -25.02 2.59
N LYS A 141 4.43 -23.99 2.45
CA LYS A 141 3.70 -23.66 1.21
C LYS A 141 4.26 -22.48 0.43
N LYS A 142 5.19 -21.68 0.95
CA LYS A 142 5.63 -20.44 0.30
C LYS A 142 6.82 -20.68 -0.65
N LYS A 143 6.66 -20.32 -1.94
CA LYS A 143 7.75 -20.37 -2.95
C LYS A 143 8.87 -19.36 -2.69
N ASN A 144 8.65 -18.36 -1.84
CA ASN A 144 9.56 -17.23 -1.65
C ASN A 144 10.58 -17.45 -0.53
N GLU A 145 10.38 -18.43 0.35
CA GLU A 145 11.19 -18.62 1.57
C GLU A 145 12.70 -18.76 1.29
N PHE A 146 13.08 -19.47 0.22
CA PHE A 146 14.49 -19.57 -0.17
C PHE A 146 15.07 -18.21 -0.55
N ARG A 147 14.31 -17.38 -1.27
CA ARG A 147 14.75 -16.07 -1.72
C ARG A 147 14.94 -15.13 -0.52
N ASP A 148 14.05 -15.23 0.46
CA ASP A 148 14.14 -14.53 1.74
C ASP A 148 15.37 -14.97 2.53
N ALA A 149 15.60 -16.29 2.66
CA ALA A 149 16.74 -16.84 3.38
C ALA A 149 18.06 -16.37 2.79
N PHE A 150 18.22 -16.47 1.46
CA PHE A 150 19.43 -15.97 0.78
C PHE A 150 19.60 -14.46 0.95
N SER A 151 18.51 -13.68 0.94
CA SER A 151 18.58 -12.23 1.14
C SER A 151 19.01 -11.88 2.56
N LEU A 152 18.36 -12.45 3.57
CA LEU A 152 18.65 -12.19 4.98
C LEU A 152 20.08 -12.60 5.35
N LEU A 153 20.57 -13.75 4.88
CA LEU A 153 21.97 -14.15 5.08
C LEU A 153 22.96 -13.26 4.33
N ALA A 154 22.63 -12.81 3.12
CA ALA A 154 23.49 -11.87 2.39
C ALA A 154 23.62 -10.55 3.15
N ILE A 155 22.51 -10.02 3.67
CA ILE A 155 22.49 -8.84 4.53
C ILE A 155 23.30 -9.11 5.81
N ASN A 156 23.07 -10.23 6.50
CA ASN A 156 23.80 -10.58 7.72
C ASN A 156 25.32 -10.54 7.51
N SER A 157 25.80 -11.12 6.41
CA SER A 157 27.23 -11.19 6.05
C SER A 157 27.85 -9.82 5.73
N ALA A 158 27.03 -8.82 5.43
CA ALA A 158 27.46 -7.48 5.02
C ALA A 158 27.51 -6.47 6.18
N ILE A 159 26.92 -6.83 7.33
CA ILE A 159 26.90 -6.04 8.56
C ILE A 159 27.98 -6.54 9.52
N PRO A 160 28.88 -5.67 10.03
CA PRO A 160 29.89 -6.07 11.01
C PRO A 160 29.30 -6.68 12.29
N ASP A 161 30.11 -7.46 12.99
CA ASP A 161 29.73 -7.98 14.31
C ASP A 161 29.56 -6.84 15.32
N GLY A 162 28.41 -6.83 16.02
CA GLY A 162 28.04 -5.79 16.98
C GLY A 162 27.17 -4.67 16.40
N ASP A 163 27.13 -4.52 15.07
CA ASP A 163 26.23 -3.58 14.40
C ASP A 163 24.85 -4.20 14.20
N LYS A 164 23.79 -3.38 14.34
CA LYS A 164 22.41 -3.79 14.08
C LYS A 164 21.89 -3.24 12.76
N ILE A 165 20.78 -3.79 12.28
CA ILE A 165 20.04 -3.31 11.11
C ILE A 165 18.53 -3.35 11.36
N TYR A 166 17.82 -2.33 10.86
CA TYR A 166 16.35 -2.36 10.79
C TYR A 166 15.91 -3.13 9.54
N VAL A 167 14.96 -4.05 9.70
CA VAL A 167 14.29 -4.77 8.62
C VAL A 167 12.89 -4.21 8.49
N ILE A 168 12.61 -3.58 7.35
CA ILE A 168 11.28 -3.05 7.04
C ILE A 168 10.53 -4.14 6.27
N SER A 169 9.59 -4.81 6.93
CA SER A 169 8.75 -5.87 6.36
C SER A 169 7.61 -6.23 7.33
N ALA A 170 6.42 -6.43 6.80
CA ALA A 170 5.29 -7.01 7.52
C ALA A 170 5.20 -8.54 7.36
N ASP A 171 6.12 -9.19 6.62
CA ASP A 171 6.11 -10.64 6.44
C ASP A 171 6.48 -11.37 7.75
N ALA A 172 5.60 -12.27 8.20
CA ALA A 172 5.77 -13.07 9.40
C ALA A 172 7.08 -13.87 9.45
N ASP A 173 7.59 -14.33 8.30
CA ASP A 173 8.84 -15.09 8.21
C ASP A 173 10.06 -14.19 8.45
N HIS A 174 10.00 -12.90 8.06
CA HIS A 174 11.03 -11.89 8.35
C HIS A 174 10.98 -11.46 9.82
N ILE A 175 9.78 -11.26 10.36
CA ILE A 175 9.57 -10.94 11.79
C ILE A 175 10.17 -12.06 12.65
N ALA A 176 9.81 -13.32 12.37
CA ALA A 176 10.33 -14.47 13.09
C ALA A 176 11.87 -14.60 12.98
N TYR A 177 12.44 -14.28 11.83
CA TYR A 177 13.90 -14.23 11.67
C TYR A 177 14.54 -13.17 12.57
N CYS A 178 13.92 -11.99 12.70
CA CYS A 178 14.42 -10.92 13.56
C CYS A 178 14.32 -11.29 15.05
N GLU A 179 13.29 -12.02 15.46
CA GLU A 179 13.12 -12.49 16.84
C GLU A 179 14.24 -13.47 17.25
N GLU A 180 14.65 -14.36 16.34
CA GLU A 180 15.75 -15.30 16.58
C GLU A 180 17.15 -14.66 16.45
N ASN A 181 17.25 -13.50 15.77
CA ASN A 181 18.51 -12.83 15.48
C ASN A 181 18.51 -11.39 16.00
N PRO A 182 18.99 -11.11 17.24
CA PRO A 182 18.97 -9.78 17.88
C PRO A 182 19.73 -8.65 17.15
N LYS A 183 20.46 -9.01 16.09
CA LYS A 183 21.14 -8.10 15.16
C LYS A 183 20.15 -7.40 14.23
N PHE A 184 19.01 -8.02 13.96
CA PHE A 184 17.95 -7.52 13.10
C PHE A 184 16.81 -7.00 13.97
N ILE A 185 16.33 -5.81 13.66
CA ILE A 185 15.24 -5.15 14.37
C ILE A 185 14.08 -5.01 13.39
N SER A 186 12.99 -5.73 13.65
CA SER A 186 11.81 -5.68 12.78
C SER A 186 11.05 -4.36 12.95
N VAL A 187 10.64 -3.78 11.83
CA VAL A 187 9.66 -2.70 11.74
C VAL A 187 8.72 -3.08 10.59
N ASP A 188 7.43 -2.93 10.80
CA ASP A 188 6.39 -3.37 9.86
C ASP A 188 6.31 -2.51 8.58
N SER A 189 6.55 -1.20 8.68
CA SER A 189 6.41 -0.27 7.56
C SER A 189 7.54 0.76 7.49
N LEU A 190 7.77 1.29 6.29
CA LEU A 190 8.74 2.38 6.10
C LEU A 190 8.28 3.65 6.81
N SER A 191 6.97 3.89 6.83
CA SER A 191 6.35 5.03 7.48
C SER A 191 6.55 5.01 9.00
N LYS A 192 6.38 3.87 9.68
CA LYS A 192 6.72 3.71 11.11
C LYS A 192 8.19 3.91 11.38
N PHE A 193 9.05 3.43 10.50
CA PHE A 193 10.49 3.66 10.64
C PHE A 193 10.84 5.16 10.54
N LEU A 194 10.22 5.89 9.61
CA LEU A 194 10.41 7.34 9.48
C LEU A 194 9.81 8.09 10.67
N ASP A 195 8.66 7.70 11.20
CA ASP A 195 8.10 8.27 12.43
C ASP A 195 9.05 8.08 13.62
N LEU A 196 9.60 6.88 13.79
CA LEU A 196 10.62 6.59 14.81
C LEU A 196 11.87 7.45 14.63
N TYR A 197 12.29 7.68 13.38
CA TYR A 197 13.42 8.54 13.07
C TYR A 197 13.13 10.01 13.40
N ASN A 198 12.00 10.53 12.93
CA ASN A 198 11.58 11.92 13.11
C ASN A 198 11.29 12.25 14.57
N ALA A 199 10.64 11.34 15.31
CA ALA A 199 10.41 11.49 16.74
C ALA A 199 11.72 11.59 17.55
N HIS A 200 12.82 11.05 17.03
CA HIS A 200 14.14 11.17 17.64
C HIS A 200 14.91 12.40 17.13
N ALA A 201 14.82 12.72 15.84
CA ALA A 201 15.57 13.79 15.21
C ALA A 201 14.97 15.18 15.49
N ASP A 202 13.65 15.25 15.68
CA ASP A 202 12.90 16.50 15.71
C ASP A 202 11.92 16.56 16.89
N ASN A 203 12.16 17.53 17.79
CA ASN A 203 11.30 17.78 18.95
C ASN A 203 9.90 18.29 18.54
N ARG A 204 9.74 18.80 17.32
CA ARG A 204 8.45 19.25 16.77
C ARG A 204 7.44 18.12 16.63
N THR A 205 7.92 16.89 16.43
CA THR A 205 7.10 15.68 16.31
C THR A 205 6.08 15.57 17.46
N GLN A 206 6.50 15.88 18.70
CA GLN A 206 5.59 15.82 19.85
C GLN A 206 4.43 16.82 19.73
N PHE A 207 4.72 18.07 19.35
CA PHE A 207 3.70 19.10 19.16
C PHE A 207 2.73 18.76 18.03
N ILE A 208 3.21 18.10 16.97
CA ILE A 208 2.35 17.65 15.87
C ILE A 208 1.45 16.52 16.33
N LYS A 209 1.97 15.54 17.07
CA LYS A 209 1.14 14.44 17.62
C LYS A 209 0.07 14.97 18.57
N GLU A 210 0.41 15.88 19.48
CA GLU A 210 -0.56 16.54 20.37
C GLU A 210 -1.63 17.32 19.58
N PHE A 211 -1.23 18.01 18.49
CA PHE A 211 -2.19 18.70 17.61
C PHE A 211 -3.12 17.72 16.88
N LEU A 212 -2.62 16.60 16.39
CA LEU A 212 -3.45 15.58 15.73
C LEU A 212 -4.45 14.95 16.70
N ASP A 213 -4.03 14.67 17.94
CA ASP A 213 -4.92 14.17 18.98
C ASP A 213 -6.05 15.17 19.30
N GLU A 214 -5.76 16.48 19.29
CA GLU A 214 -6.78 17.53 19.47
C GLU A 214 -7.74 17.67 18.27
N GLN A 215 -7.30 17.30 17.06
CA GLN A 215 -8.08 17.42 15.81
C GLN A 215 -8.68 16.09 15.35
N VAL A 216 -8.56 15.02 16.15
CA VAL A 216 -8.97 13.66 15.76
C VAL A 216 -10.42 13.59 15.27
N ASP A 217 -11.34 14.29 15.93
CA ASP A 217 -12.76 14.31 15.55
C ASP A 217 -12.98 15.00 14.20
N GLU A 218 -12.25 16.09 13.92
CA GLU A 218 -12.33 16.80 12.64
C GLU A 218 -11.75 15.95 11.50
N ILE A 219 -10.64 15.26 11.77
CA ILE A 219 -10.02 14.33 10.82
C ILE A 219 -10.99 13.19 10.47
N LYS A 220 -11.61 12.55 11.49
CA LYS A 220 -12.60 11.49 11.27
C LYS A 220 -13.82 11.97 10.47
N GLN A 221 -14.29 13.20 10.72
CA GLN A 221 -15.40 13.79 9.97
C GLN A 221 -15.05 14.04 8.50
N GLU A 222 -13.85 14.55 8.22
CA GLU A 222 -13.41 14.79 6.85
C GLU A 222 -13.20 13.48 6.09
N ILE A 223 -12.59 12.46 6.73
CA ILE A 223 -12.46 11.10 6.16
C ILE A 223 -13.85 10.56 5.79
N LYS A 224 -14.79 10.61 6.73
CA LYS A 224 -16.17 10.19 6.49
C LYS A 224 -16.80 10.91 5.29
N SER A 225 -16.67 12.24 5.24
CA SER A 225 -17.20 13.07 4.15
C SER A 225 -16.62 12.68 2.79
N GLN A 226 -15.30 12.46 2.70
CA GLN A 226 -14.65 12.05 1.45
C GLN A 226 -15.09 10.66 1.01
N ILE A 227 -15.17 9.70 1.93
CA ILE A 227 -15.60 8.34 1.63
C ILE A 227 -17.06 8.33 1.17
N GLU A 228 -17.98 9.01 1.87
CA GLU A 228 -19.40 9.10 1.48
C GLU A 228 -19.64 9.85 0.16
N ALA A 229 -18.71 10.71 -0.25
CA ALA A 229 -18.76 11.42 -1.54
C ALA A 229 -18.22 10.60 -2.72
N ALA A 230 -17.57 9.45 -2.46
CA ALA A 230 -17.03 8.59 -3.50
C ALA A 230 -18.14 7.86 -4.26
N GLU A 231 -17.87 7.52 -5.52
CA GLU A 231 -18.76 6.63 -6.28
C GLU A 231 -18.73 5.23 -5.68
N ALA A 232 -19.87 4.53 -5.69
CA ALA A 232 -20.02 3.20 -5.13
C ALA A 232 -20.65 2.25 -6.14
N TYR A 233 -20.11 1.03 -6.20
CA TYR A 233 -20.53 0.01 -7.16
C TYR A 233 -20.75 -1.32 -6.43
N ASN A 234 -21.66 -2.16 -6.95
CA ASN A 234 -21.79 -3.54 -6.48
C ASN A 234 -21.10 -4.47 -7.48
N ASP A 235 -19.95 -5.01 -7.09
CA ASP A 235 -19.20 -6.03 -7.84
C ASP A 235 -19.42 -7.41 -7.22
N SER A 236 -20.65 -7.93 -7.40
CA SER A 236 -21.07 -9.25 -6.92
C SER A 236 -21.63 -10.11 -8.05
N ALA A 237 -21.98 -11.37 -7.75
CA ALA A 237 -22.64 -12.24 -8.71
C ALA A 237 -24.12 -11.86 -8.95
N TRP A 238 -24.66 -10.90 -8.19
CA TRP A 238 -26.02 -10.38 -8.38
C TRP A 238 -26.08 -9.44 -9.59
N GLU A 239 -26.20 -10.03 -10.78
CA GLU A 239 -26.22 -9.30 -12.05
C GLU A 239 -27.29 -8.20 -12.08
N HIS A 240 -26.90 -7.01 -12.54
CA HIS A 240 -27.74 -5.81 -12.64
C HIS A 240 -28.19 -5.19 -11.31
N SER A 241 -27.53 -5.55 -10.20
CA SER A 241 -27.70 -4.82 -8.95
C SER A 241 -26.87 -3.52 -8.93
N GLU A 242 -27.38 -2.53 -8.21
CA GLU A 242 -26.77 -1.20 -8.06
C GLU A 242 -26.80 -0.79 -6.59
N VAL A 243 -25.81 0.00 -6.16
CA VAL A 243 -25.78 0.57 -4.82
C VAL A 243 -26.76 1.75 -4.77
N ASP A 244 -27.79 1.66 -3.93
CA ASP A 244 -28.75 2.76 -3.70
C ASP A 244 -28.13 3.86 -2.84
N SER A 245 -27.46 3.43 -1.78
CA SER A 245 -26.81 4.29 -0.81
C SER A 245 -25.79 3.52 0.02
N PHE A 246 -24.80 4.23 0.53
CA PHE A 246 -23.95 3.75 1.60
C PHE A 246 -23.70 4.90 2.57
N SER A 247 -23.44 4.55 3.83
CA SER A 247 -23.13 5.51 4.87
C SER A 247 -22.12 4.94 5.84
N ILE A 248 -21.26 5.79 6.36
CA ILE A 248 -20.25 5.41 7.34
C ILE A 248 -20.86 5.47 8.74
N GLU A 249 -20.87 4.35 9.46
CA GLU A 249 -21.33 4.30 10.85
C GLU A 249 -20.27 4.82 11.79
N ASP A 250 -19.03 4.35 11.62
CA ASP A 250 -17.93 4.66 12.51
C ASP A 250 -16.59 4.68 11.76
N VAL A 251 -15.70 5.55 12.22
CA VAL A 251 -14.30 5.60 11.79
C VAL A 251 -13.48 5.23 13.01
N GLU A 252 -12.83 4.08 12.97
CA GLU A 252 -12.06 3.55 14.09
C GLU A 252 -10.88 4.46 14.45
N ASP A 253 -10.27 4.21 15.60
CA ASP A 253 -9.05 4.92 16.00
C ASP A 253 -7.88 4.54 15.09
N PHE A 254 -6.99 5.50 14.86
CA PHE A 254 -5.83 5.35 13.98
C PHE A 254 -4.56 5.85 14.68
N GLU A 255 -3.41 5.35 14.22
CA GLU A 255 -2.10 5.76 14.74
C GLU A 255 -1.35 6.59 13.67
N PRO A 256 -1.19 7.91 13.86
CA PRO A 256 -0.54 8.76 12.86
C PRO A 256 0.99 8.54 12.83
N GLU A 257 1.52 8.36 11.62
CA GLU A 257 2.95 8.17 11.36
C GLU A 257 3.52 9.37 10.61
N ILE A 258 4.48 10.09 11.20
CA ILE A 258 5.11 11.25 10.56
C ILE A 258 6.22 10.79 9.61
N VAL A 259 5.96 10.86 8.30
CA VAL A 259 6.92 10.41 7.26
C VAL A 259 7.89 11.51 6.85
N PHE A 260 7.48 12.78 6.98
CA PHE A 260 8.30 13.92 6.65
C PHE A 260 7.96 15.11 7.55
N ILE A 261 8.98 15.86 7.97
CA ILE A 261 8.82 17.08 8.76
C ILE A 261 9.97 18.02 8.45
N ASP A 262 9.66 19.29 8.20
CA ASP A 262 10.64 20.35 8.09
C ASP A 262 10.15 21.67 8.76
N ASP A 263 10.71 22.80 8.34
CA ASP A 263 10.40 24.12 8.90
C ASP A 263 9.06 24.71 8.44
N GLU A 264 8.47 24.19 7.36
CA GLU A 264 7.29 24.75 6.70
C GLU A 264 6.15 23.72 6.53
N GLU A 265 6.47 22.43 6.39
CA GLU A 265 5.50 21.39 6.16
C GLU A 265 5.79 20.11 6.96
N CYS A 266 4.72 19.35 7.16
CA CYS A 266 4.73 18.01 7.73
C CYS A 266 3.78 17.12 6.94
N GLN A 267 4.23 15.91 6.66
CA GLN A 267 3.40 14.88 6.05
C GLN A 267 3.24 13.70 6.99
N ILE A 268 1.99 13.34 7.20
CA ILE A 268 1.55 12.26 8.06
C ILE A 268 0.80 11.24 7.21
N VAL A 269 0.96 9.97 7.54
CA VAL A 269 0.19 8.88 6.93
C VAL A 269 -0.33 7.94 8.01
N PHE A 270 -1.48 7.32 7.77
CA PHE A 270 -2.00 6.25 8.62
C PHE A 270 -3.02 5.41 7.84
N ASP A 271 -3.21 4.18 8.28
CA ASP A 271 -4.31 3.31 7.84
C ASP A 271 -5.44 3.41 8.87
N VAL A 272 -6.70 3.48 8.42
CA VAL A 272 -7.89 3.58 9.28
C VAL A 272 -8.95 2.58 8.83
N ASN A 273 -9.52 1.85 9.79
CA ASN A 273 -10.65 0.97 9.53
C ASN A 273 -11.97 1.76 9.65
N VAL A 274 -12.86 1.58 8.69
CA VAL A 274 -14.13 2.28 8.59
C VAL A 274 -15.27 1.27 8.51
N ASN A 275 -16.21 1.39 9.43
CA ASN A 275 -17.43 0.60 9.48
C ASN A 275 -18.53 1.30 8.67
N TYR A 276 -19.17 0.58 7.75
CA TYR A 276 -20.18 1.11 6.84
C TYR A 276 -21.42 0.24 6.78
N VAL A 277 -22.52 0.86 6.37
CA VAL A 277 -23.74 0.19 5.91
C VAL A 277 -23.94 0.52 4.45
N VAL A 278 -24.23 -0.49 3.63
CA VAL A 278 -24.53 -0.34 2.21
C VAL A 278 -25.90 -0.95 1.90
N SER A 279 -26.71 -0.24 1.12
CA SER A 279 -27.97 -0.69 0.56
C SER A 279 -27.80 -0.94 -0.93
N VAL A 280 -28.10 -2.15 -1.36
CA VAL A 280 -28.02 -2.57 -2.75
C VAL A 280 -29.38 -3.07 -3.20
N THR A 281 -29.83 -2.60 -4.36
CA THR A 281 -31.04 -3.08 -5.01
C THR A 281 -30.71 -3.70 -6.35
N GLY A 282 -31.34 -4.83 -6.62
CA GLY A 282 -31.22 -5.53 -7.90
C GLY A 282 -32.44 -6.39 -8.19
N PRO A 283 -32.45 -7.07 -9.34
CA PRO A 283 -33.56 -7.94 -9.73
C PRO A 283 -33.78 -9.08 -8.74
N ASP A 284 -35.04 -9.36 -8.37
CA ASP A 284 -35.38 -10.50 -7.51
C ASP A 284 -35.37 -11.82 -8.30
N TYR A 285 -34.19 -12.40 -8.47
CA TYR A 285 -34.00 -13.71 -9.09
C TYR A 285 -34.50 -14.86 -8.20
N ALA A 286 -34.53 -14.69 -6.87
CA ALA A 286 -35.07 -15.68 -5.95
C ALA A 286 -36.55 -16.00 -6.21
N ASN A 287 -37.33 -14.98 -6.59
CA ASN A 287 -38.72 -15.12 -7.05
C ASN A 287 -38.88 -15.07 -8.58
N GLY A 288 -37.76 -15.08 -9.30
CA GLY A 288 -37.72 -15.06 -10.76
C GLY A 288 -38.25 -16.35 -11.39
N THR A 289 -38.86 -16.23 -12.58
CA THR A 289 -39.33 -17.38 -13.35
C THR A 289 -38.34 -17.71 -14.46
N TYR A 290 -37.76 -18.92 -14.41
CA TYR A 290 -36.83 -19.38 -15.45
C TYR A 290 -37.57 -19.83 -16.72
N ASP A 291 -37.27 -19.20 -17.85
CA ASP A 291 -37.72 -19.63 -19.16
C ASP A 291 -36.66 -20.50 -19.85
N LYS A 292 -37.03 -21.74 -20.15
CA LYS A 292 -36.16 -22.71 -20.82
C LYS A 292 -35.99 -22.45 -22.31
N GLU A 293 -36.93 -21.75 -22.96
CA GLU A 293 -36.83 -21.45 -24.39
C GLU A 293 -35.79 -20.35 -24.65
N ASP A 294 -35.79 -19.31 -23.82
CA ASP A 294 -34.86 -18.19 -23.91
C ASP A 294 -33.57 -18.39 -23.11
N GLY A 295 -33.56 -19.32 -22.14
CA GLY A 295 -32.41 -19.61 -21.29
C GLY A 295 -32.10 -18.53 -20.26
N VAL A 296 -33.08 -17.68 -19.91
CA VAL A 296 -32.95 -16.55 -18.99
C VAL A 296 -34.02 -16.59 -17.89
N THR A 297 -33.72 -16.00 -16.74
CA THR A 297 -34.68 -15.81 -15.64
C THR A 297 -35.33 -14.43 -15.79
N TYR A 298 -36.66 -14.41 -15.87
CA TYR A 298 -37.44 -13.16 -15.84
C TYR A 298 -37.82 -12.80 -14.40
N THR A 299 -37.48 -11.58 -13.99
CA THR A 299 -37.89 -10.99 -12.71
C THR A 299 -38.94 -9.91 -12.96
N PHE A 300 -39.85 -9.71 -12.01
CA PHE A 300 -40.93 -8.71 -12.12
C PHE A 300 -40.89 -7.65 -11.02
N ASP A 301 -40.08 -7.90 -9.98
CA ASP A 301 -39.87 -7.02 -8.84
C ASP A 301 -38.36 -6.96 -8.55
N ASP A 302 -37.96 -5.97 -7.76
CA ASP A 302 -36.60 -5.81 -7.27
C ASP A 302 -36.52 -6.26 -5.80
N ALA A 303 -35.36 -6.78 -5.40
CA ALA A 303 -35.03 -7.02 -4.01
C ALA A 303 -34.01 -5.97 -3.53
N THR A 304 -34.07 -5.63 -2.24
CA THR A 304 -33.09 -4.76 -1.57
C THR A 304 -32.37 -5.55 -0.49
N ARG A 305 -31.05 -5.40 -0.42
CA ARG A 305 -30.21 -5.95 0.64
C ARG A 305 -29.45 -4.83 1.33
N VAL A 306 -29.40 -4.92 2.65
CA VAL A 306 -28.63 -4.02 3.50
C VAL A 306 -27.59 -4.85 4.22
N GLU A 307 -26.33 -4.52 4.01
CA GLU A 307 -25.20 -5.20 4.64
C GLU A 307 -24.33 -4.20 5.39
N ASN A 308 -23.76 -4.68 6.49
CA ASN A 308 -22.74 -3.95 7.22
C ASN A 308 -21.39 -4.59 6.91
N GLY A 309 -20.36 -3.78 6.81
CA GLY A 309 -19.01 -4.26 6.62
C GLY A 309 -18.01 -3.27 7.16
N ASP A 310 -16.76 -3.70 7.13
CA ASP A 310 -15.62 -2.88 7.48
C ASP A 310 -14.62 -2.86 6.31
N ARG A 311 -13.92 -1.74 6.14
CA ARG A 311 -12.86 -1.60 5.13
C ARG A 311 -11.77 -0.68 5.65
N GLU A 312 -10.53 -1.08 5.40
CA GLU A 312 -9.35 -0.27 5.69
C GLU A 312 -9.09 0.72 4.54
N PHE A 313 -8.80 1.97 4.89
CA PHE A 313 -8.41 3.03 3.97
C PHE A 313 -7.08 3.64 4.40
N SER A 314 -6.19 3.93 3.45
CA SER A 314 -4.97 4.70 3.72
C SER A 314 -5.24 6.20 3.57
N VAL A 315 -4.80 6.99 4.55
CA VAL A 315 -5.00 8.43 4.60
C VAL A 315 -3.66 9.15 4.63
N GLU A 316 -3.56 10.23 3.86
CA GLU A 316 -2.44 11.18 3.93
C GLU A 316 -2.94 12.52 4.46
N VAL A 317 -2.20 13.08 5.42
CA VAL A 317 -2.44 14.42 5.94
C VAL A 317 -1.24 15.30 5.65
N TYR A 318 -1.49 16.38 4.93
CA TYR A 318 -0.54 17.43 4.62
C TYR A 318 -0.81 18.60 5.54
N LEU A 319 0.17 18.91 6.40
CA LEU A 319 0.10 20.02 7.33
C LEU A 319 1.14 21.06 6.94
N SER A 320 0.71 22.26 6.58
CA SER A 320 1.61 23.40 6.39
C SER A 320 1.53 24.35 7.59
N TYR A 321 2.65 24.95 7.97
CA TYR A 321 2.74 25.87 9.10
C TYR A 321 3.86 26.89 8.95
N GLU A 322 3.73 28.01 9.65
CA GLU A 322 4.83 28.94 9.89
C GLU A 322 5.37 28.77 11.31
N ALA A 323 6.66 28.45 11.45
CA ALA A 323 7.31 28.35 12.76
C ALA A 323 7.55 29.75 13.36
N GLY A 324 6.75 30.12 14.36
CA GLY A 324 6.84 31.43 15.04
C GLY A 324 6.94 31.30 16.56
N GLY A 325 8.14 31.52 17.13
CA GLY A 325 8.30 31.68 18.59
C GLY A 325 8.01 30.43 19.43
N GLY A 326 8.21 29.22 18.87
CA GLY A 326 7.94 27.96 19.56
C GLY A 326 6.49 27.46 19.43
N CYS A 327 5.66 28.14 18.63
CA CYS A 327 4.33 27.70 18.25
C CYS A 327 4.21 27.63 16.72
N PHE A 328 3.41 26.68 16.23
CA PHE A 328 2.99 26.64 14.84
C PHE A 328 1.88 27.68 14.61
N VAL A 329 2.14 28.65 13.73
CA VAL A 329 1.22 29.72 13.34
C VAL A 329 0.78 29.45 11.90
N ASN A 330 -0.43 29.90 11.53
CA ASN A 330 -0.92 29.80 10.14
C ASN A 330 -0.96 28.35 9.63
N LYS A 331 -1.69 27.48 10.35
CA LYS A 331 -1.82 26.05 10.02
C LYS A 331 -2.87 25.85 8.94
N ASP A 332 -2.52 25.11 7.89
CA ASP A 332 -3.48 24.59 6.93
C ASP A 332 -3.31 23.07 6.85
N MET A 333 -4.42 22.35 6.99
CA MET A 333 -4.45 20.89 7.05
C MET A 333 -5.29 20.37 5.90
N GLN A 334 -4.67 19.61 5.01
CA GLN A 334 -5.34 18.91 3.93
C GLN A 334 -5.31 17.41 4.19
N ILE A 335 -6.48 16.79 4.20
CA ILE A 335 -6.65 15.35 4.41
C ILE A 335 -7.03 14.74 3.06
N ILE A 336 -6.40 13.63 2.70
CA ILE A 336 -6.65 12.92 1.46
C ILE A 336 -6.77 11.43 1.77
N VAL A 337 -7.94 10.85 1.49
CA VAL A 337 -8.13 9.40 1.50
C VAL A 337 -7.69 8.84 0.15
N LYS A 338 -6.76 7.87 0.14
CA LYS A 338 -6.23 7.29 -1.09
C LYS A 338 -7.25 6.46 -1.85
N ASP A 339 -7.02 6.32 -3.15
CA ASP A 339 -7.71 5.41 -4.07
C ASP A 339 -9.23 5.58 -4.24
N LEU A 340 -9.84 6.62 -3.64
CA LEU A 340 -11.26 6.92 -3.82
C LEU A 340 -11.66 7.27 -5.26
N SER A 341 -10.71 7.70 -6.10
CA SER A 341 -10.98 8.09 -7.50
C SER A 341 -11.48 6.96 -8.40
N GLY A 342 -11.24 5.70 -8.00
CA GLY A 342 -11.74 4.52 -8.72
C GLY A 342 -13.18 4.14 -8.36
N GLY A 343 -13.74 4.77 -7.32
CA GLY A 343 -14.96 4.32 -6.66
C GLY A 343 -14.70 3.20 -5.65
N ILE A 344 -15.75 2.84 -4.91
CA ILE A 344 -15.74 1.83 -3.86
C ILE A 344 -16.59 0.65 -4.33
N ASP A 345 -15.94 -0.48 -4.59
CA ASP A 345 -16.64 -1.73 -4.91
C ASP A 345 -17.10 -2.45 -3.63
N PHE A 346 -18.39 -2.70 -3.51
CA PHE A 346 -19.02 -3.56 -2.51
C PHE A 346 -19.36 -4.92 -3.15
N CYS A 347 -19.46 -5.98 -2.35
CA CYS A 347 -19.83 -7.31 -2.83
C CYS A 347 -21.03 -7.82 -2.05
N VAL A 348 -22.22 -7.32 -2.42
CA VAL A 348 -23.50 -7.69 -1.81
C VAL A 348 -24.22 -8.65 -2.74
N GLU A 349 -24.50 -9.86 -2.25
CA GLU A 349 -25.21 -10.89 -2.99
C GLU A 349 -26.72 -10.84 -2.72
N GLU A 350 -27.52 -11.27 -3.70
CA GLU A 350 -28.97 -11.38 -3.51
C GLU A 350 -29.30 -12.37 -2.38
N ASN A 351 -28.55 -13.46 -2.29
CA ASN A 351 -28.76 -14.53 -1.32
C ASN A 351 -27.51 -14.70 -0.47
N SER A 352 -27.69 -14.71 0.86
CA SER A 352 -26.60 -15.00 1.78
C SER A 352 -26.05 -16.40 1.50
N SER A 353 -24.73 -16.56 1.58
CA SER A 353 -23.96 -17.77 1.25
C SER A 353 -24.33 -19.02 2.07
N ASP A 354 -25.31 -18.94 2.97
CA ASP A 354 -25.84 -20.04 3.78
C ASP A 354 -26.75 -21.02 3.01
N TYR A 355 -27.05 -20.76 1.73
CA TYR A 355 -27.95 -21.61 0.93
C TYR A 355 -27.25 -22.65 0.03
N TYR A 356 -25.97 -22.93 0.25
CA TYR A 356 -25.25 -24.03 -0.43
C TYR A 356 -24.64 -25.02 0.58
N TYR A 357 -25.49 -25.89 1.17
CA TYR A 357 -25.06 -27.15 1.79
C TYR A 357 -25.95 -28.31 1.37
#